data_AF-A0A0C3Q481-F1
#
_entry.id   AF-A0A0C3Q481-F1
#
_cell.length_a   1.000
_cell.length_b   1.000
_cell.length_c   1.000
_cell.angle_alpha   90.00
_cell.angle_beta   90.00
_cell.angle_gamma   90.00
#
_symmetry.space_group_name_H-M   'P 1'
#
loop_
_entity.id
_entity.type
_entity.pdbx_description
1 polymer ?
#
loop_
_entity_poly.entity_id
_entity_poly.type
_entity_poly.pdbx_seq_one_letter_code
_entity_poly.pdbx_strand_id
1 'polypeptide(L)'
;LNFSAESQPENPLQIVDITDGLNYLHSMDVVHGDLRRDQVLVDEDGHAKIVDFGLAKVIDEGVDNKITTSIRFKGKYEYMAPELLLQVPPRLKATDVYAFGLLILEVFNAGI
;
A
#
# COMPACT_ATOMS: atom_id res chain seq x y z
N LEU A 1 10.51 -21.66 -1.30
CA LEU A 1 10.19 -20.54 -2.21
C LEU A 1 11.48 -19.78 -2.37
N ASN A 2 12.13 -19.89 -3.53
CA ASN A 2 13.41 -19.23 -3.78
C ASN A 2 13.13 -17.75 -4.04
N PHE A 3 13.58 -16.89 -3.13
CA PHE A 3 13.45 -15.43 -3.19
C PHE A 3 14.67 -14.80 -3.90
N SER A 4 14.98 -15.25 -5.12
CA SER A 4 16.13 -14.74 -5.87
C SER A 4 15.75 -13.48 -6.63
N ALA A 5 16.28 -12.35 -6.18
CA ALA A 5 16.26 -11.02 -6.82
C ALA A 5 14.87 -10.38 -7.01
N GLU A 6 14.13 -10.15 -5.93
CA GLU A 6 12.98 -9.25 -5.96
C GLU A 6 13.46 -7.79 -6.06
N SER A 7 13.25 -7.18 -7.22
CA SER A 7 13.46 -5.74 -7.43
C SER A 7 12.21 -4.95 -7.08
N GLN A 8 12.34 -3.62 -7.01
CA GLN A 8 11.23 -2.71 -6.81
C GLN A 8 10.63 -2.29 -8.16
N PRO A 9 9.38 -1.80 -8.22
CA PRO A 9 8.79 -1.38 -9.48
C PRO A 9 9.53 -0.17 -10.09
N GLU A 10 9.72 -0.19 -11.40
CA GLU A 10 10.52 0.76 -12.19
C GLU A 10 9.87 1.16 -13.52
N ASN A 11 8.75 0.55 -13.91
CA ASN A 11 8.09 0.88 -15.18
C ASN A 11 6.54 0.85 -15.09
N PRO A 12 5.83 1.41 -16.09
CA PRO A 12 4.38 1.56 -16.03
C PRO A 12 3.58 0.25 -16.07
N LEU A 13 4.10 -0.86 -16.61
CA LEU A 13 3.37 -2.12 -16.65
C LEU A 13 3.16 -2.69 -15.24
N GLN A 14 4.16 -2.52 -14.38
CA GLN A 14 4.09 -2.94 -12.97
C GLN A 14 3.04 -2.14 -12.18
N ILE A 15 2.74 -0.91 -12.59
CA ILE A 15 1.66 -0.11 -11.96
C ILE A 15 0.30 -0.76 -12.19
N VAL A 16 0.09 -1.44 -13.32
CA VAL A 16 -1.15 -2.18 -13.61
C VAL A 16 -1.31 -3.32 -12.61
N ASP A 17 -0.27 -4.14 -12.42
CA ASP A 17 -0.29 -5.24 -11.45
C ASP A 17 -0.58 -4.76 -10.02
N ILE A 18 0.04 -3.64 -9.61
CA ILE A 18 -0.20 -3.02 -8.30
C ILE A 18 -1.66 -2.54 -8.19
N THR A 19 -2.19 -1.94 -9.25
CA THR A 19 -3.59 -1.47 -9.30
C THR A 19 -4.56 -2.64 -9.13
N ASP A 20 -4.33 -3.73 -9.84
CA ASP A 20 -5.17 -4.94 -9.77
C ASP A 20 -5.11 -5.58 -8.39
N GLY A 21 -3.91 -5.69 -7.81
CA GLY A 21 -3.71 -6.16 -6.44
C GLY A 21 -4.43 -5.28 -5.41
N LEU A 22 -4.30 -3.96 -5.51
CA LEU A 22 -4.93 -3.02 -4.59
C LEU A 22 -6.46 -3.05 -4.72
N ASN A 23 -6.97 -3.10 -5.95
CA ASN A 23 -8.39 -3.23 -6.22
C ASN A 23 -8.95 -4.54 -5.65
N TYR A 24 -8.23 -5.65 -5.77
CA TYR A 24 -8.61 -6.91 -5.15
C TYR A 24 -8.70 -6.79 -3.62
N LEU A 25 -7.69 -6.21 -2.96
CA LEU A 25 -7.73 -5.97 -1.51
C LEU A 25 -8.95 -5.14 -1.11
N HIS A 26 -9.19 -4.03 -1.80
CA HIS A 26 -10.30 -3.12 -1.52
C HIS A 26 -11.67 -3.77 -1.77
N SER A 27 -11.77 -4.69 -2.73
CA SER A 27 -12.99 -5.48 -2.98
C SER A 27 -13.31 -6.47 -1.85
N MET A 28 -12.29 -6.86 -1.08
CA MET A 28 -12.39 -7.73 0.09
C MET A 28 -12.47 -6.93 1.41
N ASP A 29 -12.73 -5.62 1.32
CA ASP A 29 -12.70 -4.68 2.45
C ASP A 29 -11.37 -4.63 3.21
N VAL A 30 -10.27 -5.03 2.58
CA VAL A 30 -8.92 -4.98 3.16
C VAL A 30 -8.26 -3.66 2.78
N VAL A 31 -7.84 -2.89 3.77
CA VAL A 31 -6.92 -1.76 3.64
C VAL A 31 -5.52 -2.24 3.94
N HIS A 32 -4.56 -1.95 3.06
CA HIS A 32 -3.15 -2.29 3.29
C HIS A 32 -2.54 -1.43 4.41
N GLY A 33 -2.80 -0.13 4.38
CA GLY A 33 -2.43 0.82 5.43
C GLY A 33 -0.96 1.24 5.45
N ASP A 34 -0.16 0.76 4.49
CA ASP A 34 1.28 1.02 4.40
C ASP A 34 1.84 0.80 2.99
N LEU A 35 1.00 1.05 1.98
CA LEU A 35 1.39 0.83 0.59
C LEU A 35 2.48 1.82 0.18
N ARG A 36 3.64 1.30 -0.24
CA ARG A 36 4.81 2.10 -0.66
C ARG A 36 5.71 1.26 -1.56
N ARG A 37 6.63 1.90 -2.28
CA ARG A 37 7.45 1.25 -3.31
C ARG A 37 8.26 0.06 -2.79
N ASP A 38 8.81 0.13 -1.58
CA ASP A 38 9.54 -0.98 -0.95
C ASP A 38 8.66 -2.11 -0.43
N GLN A 39 7.34 -1.94 -0.43
CA GLN A 39 6.35 -2.98 -0.14
C GLN A 39 5.67 -3.49 -1.42
N VAL A 40 6.32 -3.28 -2.56
CA VAL A 40 6.00 -3.94 -3.82
C VAL A 40 7.24 -4.60 -4.35
N LEU A 41 7.13 -5.90 -4.62
CA LEU A 41 8.21 -6.72 -5.14
C LEU A 41 7.89 -7.16 -6.56
N VAL A 42 8.91 -7.18 -7.41
CA VAL A 42 8.83 -7.63 -8.79
C VAL A 42 9.47 -9.01 -8.87
N ASP A 43 8.73 -9.99 -9.41
CA ASP A 43 9.25 -11.34 -9.58
C ASP A 43 10.11 -11.50 -10.86
N GLU A 44 10.64 -12.71 -11.07
CA GLU A 44 11.51 -13.02 -12.22
C GLU A 44 10.80 -12.85 -13.58
N ASP A 45 9.47 -12.92 -13.60
CA ASP A 45 8.64 -12.72 -14.79
C ASP A 45 8.30 -11.23 -15.03
N GLY A 46 8.73 -10.34 -14.12
CA GLY A 46 8.51 -8.91 -14.19
C GLY A 46 7.18 -8.44 -13.59
N HIS A 47 6.43 -9.34 -12.92
CA HIS A 47 5.15 -9.02 -12.30
C HIS A 47 5.31 -8.40 -10.92
N ALA A 48 4.60 -7.30 -10.67
CA ALA A 48 4.64 -6.62 -9.39
C ALA A 48 3.59 -7.19 -8.41
N LYS A 49 4.00 -7.35 -7.15
CA LYS A 49 3.20 -7.96 -6.08
C LYS A 49 3.28 -7.12 -4.82
N ILE A 50 2.12 -6.78 -4.26
CA ILE A 50 2.02 -6.08 -2.98
C ILE A 50 2.38 -7.05 -1.85
N VAL A 51 3.24 -6.61 -0.92
CA VAL A 51 3.74 -7.40 0.21
C VAL A 51 3.61 -6.62 1.54
N ASP A 52 3.92 -7.28 2.66
CA ASP A 52 3.87 -6.74 4.03
C ASP A 52 2.49 -6.20 4.47
N PHE A 53 1.63 -7.13 4.85
CA PHE A 53 0.32 -6.87 5.41
C PHE A 53 0.35 -6.58 6.93
N GLY A 54 1.50 -6.18 7.49
CA GLY A 54 1.66 -5.95 8.93
C GLY A 54 0.76 -4.85 9.51
N LEU A 55 0.32 -3.90 8.68
CA LEU A 55 -0.65 -2.86 9.04
C LEU A 55 -2.03 -3.06 8.38
N ALA A 56 -2.20 -4.16 7.65
CA ALA A 56 -3.42 -4.39 6.90
C ALA A 56 -4.59 -4.66 7.84
N LYS A 57 -5.79 -4.21 7.44
CA LYS A 57 -6.99 -4.35 8.25
C LYS A 57 -8.22 -4.53 7.38
N VAL A 58 -9.09 -5.46 7.78
CA VAL A 58 -10.46 -5.57 7.26
C VAL A 58 -11.31 -4.45 7.86
N ILE A 59 -11.92 -3.63 7.01
CA ILE A 59 -12.91 -2.63 7.42
C ILE A 59 -14.24 -3.37 7.58
N ASP A 60 -14.73 -3.45 8.81
CA ASP A 60 -16.11 -3.87 9.08
C ASP A 60 -16.94 -2.61 9.35
N GLU A 61 -17.98 -2.38 8.55
CA GLU A 61 -18.91 -1.25 8.72
C GLU A 61 -19.80 -1.39 9.96
N GLY A 62 -19.91 -2.60 10.53
CA GLY A 62 -20.78 -2.90 11.68
C GLY A 62 -20.08 -2.90 13.04
N VAL A 63 -18.74 -2.90 13.08
CA VAL A 63 -17.98 -2.93 14.33
C VAL A 63 -17.30 -1.59 14.55
N ASP A 64 -17.62 -0.99 15.69
CA ASP A 64 -16.98 0.21 16.23
C ASP A 64 -15.46 0.07 16.05
N ASN A 65 -14.92 0.79 15.06
CA ASN A 65 -13.57 0.62 14.50
C ASN A 65 -12.54 1.18 15.49
N LYS A 66 -12.50 0.63 16.71
CA LYS A 66 -11.54 0.93 17.77
C LYS A 66 -10.18 0.42 17.32
N ILE A 67 -9.57 1.19 16.44
CA ILE A 67 -8.17 1.03 16.06
C ILE A 67 -7.37 1.23 17.33
N THR A 68 -6.62 0.18 17.68
CA THR A 68 -5.61 0.24 18.72
C THR A 68 -4.66 1.40 18.41
N THR A 69 -4.43 2.26 19.41
CA THR A 69 -3.54 3.42 19.33
C THR A 69 -2.14 3.09 18.80
N SER A 70 -1.74 1.81 18.84
CA SER A 70 -0.47 1.31 18.30
C SER A 70 -0.41 1.23 16.77
N ILE A 71 -1.52 1.11 16.04
CA ILE A 71 -1.52 1.13 14.56
C ILE A 71 -1.51 2.56 14.02
N ARG A 72 -2.08 3.49 14.79
CA ARG A 72 -2.22 4.91 14.42
C ARG A 72 -0.91 5.57 14.01
N PHE A 73 0.19 5.27 14.69
CA PHE A 73 1.51 5.89 14.47
C PHE A 73 2.52 4.99 13.72
N LYS A 74 2.10 3.87 13.15
CA LYS A 74 2.97 2.99 12.36
C LYS A 74 2.91 3.36 10.89
N GLY A 75 3.91 2.93 10.11
CA GLY A 75 4.02 3.20 8.67
C GLY A 75 4.99 4.34 8.36
N LYS A 76 5.29 4.53 7.07
CA LYS A 76 6.24 5.54 6.60
C LYS A 76 5.54 6.87 6.31
N TYR A 77 5.90 7.92 7.05
CA TYR A 77 5.22 9.23 7.03
C TYR A 77 5.17 9.86 5.63
N GLU A 78 6.17 9.59 4.79
CA GLU A 78 6.30 10.11 3.43
C GLU A 78 5.18 9.61 2.50
N TYR A 79 4.53 8.48 2.81
CA TYR A 79 3.41 7.92 2.03
C TYR A 79 2.05 8.12 2.71
N MET A 80 2.03 8.72 3.92
CA MET A 80 0.79 8.89 4.67
C MET A 80 -0.09 9.97 4.05
N ALA A 81 -1.36 9.63 3.89
CA ALA A 81 -2.40 10.59 3.53
C ALA A 81 -2.49 11.72 4.58
N PRO A 82 -2.71 12.98 4.17
CA PRO A 82 -2.65 14.13 5.05
C PRO A 82 -3.63 14.04 6.23
N GLU A 83 -4.80 13.41 6.03
CA GLU A 83 -5.77 13.16 7.09
C GLU A 83 -5.19 12.31 8.23
N LEU A 84 -4.31 11.34 7.93
CA LEU A 84 -3.61 10.51 8.92
C LEU A 84 -2.65 11.33 9.80
N LEU A 85 -2.11 12.41 9.26
CA LEU A 85 -1.17 13.31 9.95
C LEU A 85 -1.87 14.33 10.86
N LEU A 86 -3.10 14.74 10.49
CA LEU A 86 -3.80 15.84 11.17
C LEU A 86 -4.58 15.40 12.41
N GLN A 87 -5.27 14.26 12.35
CA GLN A 87 -6.20 13.82 13.41
C GLN A 87 -6.07 12.32 13.74
N VAL A 88 -5.12 11.65 13.11
CA VAL A 88 -4.94 10.18 13.13
C VAL A 88 -6.26 9.39 13.06
N PRO A 89 -7.11 9.67 12.06
CA PRO A 89 -8.30 8.90 11.75
C PRO A 89 -7.95 7.44 11.41
N PRO A 90 -8.96 6.55 11.33
CA PRO A 90 -8.73 5.23 10.79
C PRO A 90 -8.09 5.27 9.41
N ARG A 91 -7.25 4.27 9.13
CA ARG A 91 -6.84 3.95 7.76
C ARG A 91 -8.06 3.46 6.99
N LEU A 92 -8.22 3.98 5.79
CA LEU A 92 -9.37 3.72 4.92
C LEU A 92 -8.85 3.35 3.53
N LYS A 93 -9.73 2.84 2.67
CA LYS A 93 -9.40 2.59 1.26
C LYS A 93 -8.80 3.83 0.59
N ALA A 94 -9.36 5.01 0.90
CA ALA A 94 -8.87 6.30 0.41
C ALA A 94 -7.42 6.61 0.83
N THR A 95 -6.98 6.17 2.01
CA THR A 95 -5.60 6.39 2.46
C THR A 95 -4.60 5.54 1.67
N ASP A 96 -4.99 4.32 1.27
CA ASP A 96 -4.17 3.51 0.35
C ASP A 96 -4.10 4.13 -1.05
N VAL A 97 -5.22 4.70 -1.53
CA VAL A 97 -5.26 5.37 -2.85
C VAL A 97 -4.31 6.57 -2.89
N TYR A 98 -4.24 7.34 -1.80
CA TYR A 98 -3.25 8.43 -1.69
C TYR A 98 -1.81 7.89 -1.76
N ALA A 99 -1.51 6.87 -0.96
CA ALA A 99 -0.19 6.25 -0.92
C ALA A 99 0.20 5.63 -2.28
N PHE A 100 -0.77 5.03 -2.99
CA PHE A 100 -0.61 4.55 -4.35
C PHE A 100 -0.24 5.67 -5.33
N GLY A 101 -0.86 6.84 -5.22
CA GLY A 101 -0.49 8.02 -6.03
C GLY A 101 0.97 8.43 -5.84
N LEU A 102 1.47 8.40 -4.60
CA LEU A 102 2.88 8.68 -4.30
C LEU A 102 3.82 7.59 -4.83
N LEU A 103 3.43 6.32 -4.70
CA LEU A 103 4.16 5.19 -5.29
C LEU A 103 4.30 5.37 -6.81
N ILE A 104 3.21 5.71 -7.51
CA ILE A 104 3.25 5.98 -8.95
C ILE A 104 4.28 7.07 -9.28
N LEU A 105 4.23 8.21 -8.57
CA LEU A 105 5.16 9.31 -8.78
C LEU A 105 6.62 8.87 -8.57
N GLU A 106 6.88 8.06 -7.56
CA GLU A 106 8.21 7.53 -7.31
C GLU A 106 8.69 6.59 -8.41
N VAL A 107 7.82 5.70 -8.92
CA VAL A 107 8.15 4.81 -10.05
C VAL A 107 8.50 5.63 -11.30
N PHE A 108 7.76 6.70 -11.58
CA PHE A 108 8.05 7.57 -12.74
C PHE A 108 9.29 8.45 -12.53
N ASN A 109 9.59 8.88 -11.31
CA ASN A 109 10.75 9.71 -11.01
C ASN A 109 12.05 8.91 -10.86
N ALA A 110 11.98 7.63 -10.48
CA ALA A 110 13.15 6.74 -10.39
C ALA A 110 13.72 6.35 -11.76
N GLY A 111 12.95 6.55 -12.84
CA GLY A 111 13.36 6.29 -14.23
C GLY A 111 14.05 7.45 -14.95
N ILE A 112 14.42 8.53 -14.25
CA ILE A 112 15.13 9.71 -14.81
C ILE A 112 16.52 9.84 -14.19
#